data_AF-A0A1X1MIT3-F1
#
_entry.id   AF-A0A1X1MIT3-F1
#
_cell.length_a   1.000
_cell.length_b   1.000
_cell.length_c   1.000
_cell.angle_alpha   90.00
_cell.angle_beta   90.00
_cell.angle_gamma   90.00
#
_symmetry.space_group_name_H-M   'P 1'
#
loop_
_entity.id
_entity.type
_entity.pdbx_description
1 polymer ?
#
loop_
_entity_poly.entity_id
_entity_poly.type
_entity_poly.pdbx_seq_one_letter_code
_entity_poly.pdbx_strand_id
1 'polypeptide(L)'
;MGKTSQRVEQEELRARMRAVGMAHDEIAVEFARRYRLRPRAAHRVAHGWTQTQAADRVNAHLARVSSDVDGVASTTGSISHPPTCS
;
A
#
# COMPACT_ATOMS: atom_id res chain seq x y z
N MET A 1 6.54 2.46 36.39
CA MET A 1 6.98 2.67 34.99
C MET A 1 5.92 2.10 34.04
N GLY A 2 5.17 2.97 33.36
CA GLY A 2 4.15 2.53 32.41
C GLY A 2 4.79 1.87 31.19
N LYS A 3 4.23 0.75 30.73
CA LYS A 3 4.65 0.09 29.48
C LYS A 3 4.45 1.10 28.36
N THR A 4 5.53 1.62 27.79
CA THR A 4 5.47 2.31 26.49
C THR A 4 4.74 1.38 25.56
N SER A 5 3.63 1.84 24.99
CA SER A 5 2.86 1.01 24.06
C SER A 5 3.77 0.73 22.87
N GLN A 6 3.75 -0.49 22.34
CA GLN A 6 4.56 -0.90 21.18
C GLN A 6 4.50 0.11 20.02
N ARG A 7 3.38 0.84 19.90
CA ARG A 7 3.21 1.94 18.94
C ARG A 7 4.22 3.09 19.13
N VAL A 8 4.50 3.48 20.37
CA VAL A 8 5.48 4.53 20.72
C VAL A 8 6.88 4.05 20.36
N GLU A 9 7.23 2.80 20.69
CA GLU A 9 8.53 2.22 20.34
C GLU A 9 8.74 2.14 18.82
N GLN A 10 7.69 1.80 18.07
CA GLN A 10 7.70 1.79 16.61
C GLN A 10 7.90 3.20 16.04
N GLU A 11 7.22 4.23 16.56
CA GLU A 11 7.38 5.61 16.10
C GLU A 11 8.79 6.13 16.40
N GLU A 12 9.31 5.87 17.60
CA GLU A 12 10.68 6.27 17.95
C GLU A 12 11.72 5.59 17.08
N LEU A 13 11.57 4.29 16.80
CA LEU A 13 12.48 3.57 15.93
C LEU A 13 12.42 4.11 14.50
N ARG A 14 11.22 4.37 13.97
CA ARG A 14 11.01 4.98 12.65
C ARG A 14 11.69 6.35 12.57
N ALA A 15 11.50 7.19 13.60
CA ALA A 15 12.10 8.52 13.66
C ALA A 15 13.63 8.46 13.67
N ARG A 16 14.23 7.55 14.44
CA ARG A 16 15.69 7.33 14.45
C ARG A 16 16.22 6.86 13.10
N MET A 17 15.54 5.90 12.46
CA MET A 17 15.93 5.42 11.13
C MET A 17 15.82 6.52 10.06
N ARG A 18 14.78 7.36 10.13
CA ARG A 18 14.67 8.54 9.24
C ARG A 18 15.75 9.57 9.50
N ALA A 19 16.13 9.79 10.76
CA ALA A 19 17.18 10.75 11.12
C ALA A 19 18.56 10.37 10.56
N VAL A 20 18.84 9.08 10.39
CA VAL A 20 20.07 8.59 9.73
C VAL A 20 19.96 8.51 8.20
N GLY A 21 18.86 8.97 7.62
CA GLY A 21 18.67 9.04 6.17
C GLY A 21 18.06 7.80 5.52
N MET A 22 17.66 6.79 6.30
CA MET A 22 17.10 5.55 5.76
C MET A 22 15.80 5.81 4.98
N ALA A 23 15.65 5.14 3.84
CA ALA A 23 14.48 5.28 3.00
C ALA A 23 13.27 4.49 3.56
N HIS A 24 12.06 4.86 3.15
CA HIS A 24 10.83 4.31 3.74
C HIS A 24 10.63 2.83 3.41
N ASP A 25 11.07 2.39 2.24
CA ASP A 25 11.13 0.99 1.81
C ASP A 25 12.11 0.18 2.66
N GLU A 26 13.30 0.70 2.92
CA GLU A 26 14.28 0.06 3.80
C GLU A 26 13.73 -0.07 5.24
N ILE A 27 13.09 0.99 5.75
CA ILE A 27 12.40 0.96 7.04
C ILE A 27 11.27 -0.08 7.04
N ALA A 28 10.49 -0.18 5.95
CA ALA A 28 9.42 -1.16 5.85
C ALA A 28 9.96 -2.61 5.88
N VAL A 29 11.09 -2.88 5.23
CA VAL A 29 11.75 -4.20 5.28
C VAL A 29 12.19 -4.51 6.71
N GLU A 30 12.81 -3.57 7.41
CA GLU A 30 13.23 -3.75 8.80
C GLU A 30 12.05 -3.99 9.73
N PHE A 31 10.93 -3.29 9.54
CA PHE A 31 9.73 -3.47 10.34
C PHE A 31 9.03 -4.81 10.07
N ALA A 32 9.01 -5.26 8.82
CA ALA A 32 8.49 -6.59 8.47
C ALA A 32 9.33 -7.69 9.13
N ARG A 33 10.65 -7.53 9.18
CA ARG A 33 11.57 -8.50 9.81
C ARG A 33 11.47 -8.49 11.34
N ARG A 34 11.59 -7.31 11.96
CA ARG A 34 11.68 -7.13 13.43
C ARG A 34 10.35 -7.37 14.14
N TYR A 35 9.23 -6.93 13.56
CA TYR A 35 7.90 -7.03 14.18
C TYR A 35 6.98 -8.04 13.50
N ARG A 36 7.47 -8.80 12.51
CA ARG A 36 6.69 -9.77 11.71
C ARG A 36 5.44 -9.14 11.07
N LEU A 37 5.52 -7.86 10.72
CA LEU A 37 4.42 -7.15 10.09
C LEU A 37 4.23 -7.61 8.64
N ARG A 38 2.96 -7.68 8.21
CA ARG A 38 2.63 -7.84 6.79
C ARG A 38 3.17 -6.64 5.99
N PRO A 39 3.59 -6.81 4.73
CA PRO A 39 4.21 -5.74 3.94
C PRO A 39 3.43 -4.42 3.95
N ARG A 40 2.10 -4.48 3.78
CA ARG A 40 1.22 -3.29 3.83
C ARG A 40 1.24 -2.58 5.19
N ALA A 41 1.30 -3.33 6.28
CA ALA A 41 1.37 -2.77 7.62
C ALA A 41 2.74 -2.14 7.89
N ALA A 42 3.82 -2.79 7.43
CA ALA A 42 5.17 -2.26 7.57
C ALA A 42 5.38 -0.96 6.79
N HIS A 43 4.91 -0.90 5.52
CA HIS A 43 4.93 0.34 4.73
C HIS A 43 4.18 1.49 5.40
N ARG A 44 3.00 1.21 5.94
CA ARG A 44 2.22 2.22 6.67
C ARG A 44 3.01 2.80 7.85
N VAL A 45 3.62 1.93 8.66
CA VAL A 45 4.40 2.37 9.83
C VAL A 45 5.65 3.13 9.41
N ALA A 46 6.35 2.69 8.35
CA ALA A 46 7.50 3.40 7.82
C ALA A 46 7.18 4.86 7.46
N HIS A 47 6.04 5.09 6.81
CA HIS A 47 5.57 6.44 6.44
C HIS A 47 4.93 7.23 7.58
N GLY A 48 4.74 6.64 8.77
CA GLY A 48 4.06 7.29 9.90
C GLY A 48 2.56 7.51 9.65
N TRP A 49 1.94 6.75 8.76
CA TRP A 49 0.54 6.94 8.38
C TRP A 49 -0.42 6.26 9.35
N THR A 50 -1.58 6.87 9.54
CA THR A 50 -2.73 6.19 10.15
C THR A 50 -3.29 5.12 9.21
N GLN A 51 -4.13 4.21 9.73
CA GLN A 51 -4.77 3.17 8.90
C GLN A 51 -5.60 3.77 7.77
N THR A 52 -6.37 4.82 8.06
CA THR A 52 -7.20 5.53 7.08
C THR A 52 -6.34 6.18 6.00
N GLN A 53 -5.31 6.94 6.39
CA GLN A 53 -4.40 7.59 5.43
C GLN A 53 -3.71 6.58 4.50
N ALA A 54 -3.34 5.41 5.02
CA ALA A 54 -2.77 4.35 4.20
C ALA A 54 -3.78 3.71 3.24
N ALA A 55 -5.04 3.55 3.67
CA ALA A 55 -6.11 3.06 2.80
C ALA A 55 -6.38 4.06 1.67
N ASP A 56 -6.48 5.35 1.98
CA ASP A 56 -6.74 6.41 1.00
C ASP A 56 -5.63 6.49 -0.05
N ARG A 57 -4.36 6.39 0.37
CA ARG A 57 -3.20 6.36 -0.54
C ARG A 57 -3.20 5.16 -1.46
N VAL A 58 -3.50 3.96 -0.93
CA VAL A 58 -3.59 2.74 -1.74
C VAL A 58 -4.74 2.84 -2.73
N ASN A 59 -5.91 3.32 -2.30
CA ASN A 59 -7.06 3.50 -3.17
C ASN A 59 -6.77 4.54 -4.27
N ALA A 60 -6.11 5.66 -3.92
CA ALA A 60 -5.69 6.67 -4.88
C ALA A 60 -4.66 6.14 -5.89
N HIS A 61 -3.74 5.27 -5.46
CA HIS A 61 -2.80 4.61 -6.36
C HIS A 61 -3.53 3.64 -7.30
N LEU A 62 -4.42 2.79 -6.77
CA LEU A 62 -5.23 1.86 -7.55
C LEU A 62 -6.11 2.58 -8.57
N ALA A 63 -6.74 3.70 -8.20
CA ALA A 63 -7.55 4.51 -9.12
C ALA A 63 -6.72 5.06 -10.30
N ARG A 64 -5.46 5.45 -10.07
CA ARG A 64 -4.56 5.88 -11.14
C ARG A 64 -4.18 4.72 -12.07
N VAL A 65 -3.80 3.59 -11.48
CA VAL A 65 -3.39 2.39 -12.24
C VAL A 65 -4.55 1.77 -13.01
N SER A 66 -5.77 1.76 -12.46
CA SER A 66 -6.95 1.25 -13.16
C SER A 66 -7.31 2.11 -14.37
N SER A 67 -7.15 3.43 -14.29
CA SER A 67 -7.37 4.32 -15.42
C SER A 67 -6.37 4.11 -16.57
N ASP A 68 -5.14 3.67 -16.27
CA ASP A 68 -4.15 3.32 -17.29
C ASP A 68 -4.43 1.94 -17.93
N VAL A 69 -5.06 1.01 -17.20
CA VAL A 69 -5.45 -0.33 -17.70
C VAL A 69 -6.69 -0.27 -18.60
N ASP A 70 -7.66 0.59 -18.31
CA ASP A 70 -8.84 0.78 -19.16
C ASP A 70 -8.50 1.32 -20.56
N GLY A 71 -7.36 2.00 -20.72
CA GLY A 71 -6.86 2.46 -22.03
C GLY A 71 -6.31 1.34 -22.93
N VAL A 72 -5.97 0.18 -22.38
CA VAL A 72 -5.41 -0.97 -23.14
C VAL A 72 -6.49 -2.02 -23.46
N ALA A 73 -7.64 -1.98 -22.77
CA ALA A 73 -8.75 -2.92 -22.98
C ALA A 73 -9.79 -2.44 -24.01
N SER A 74 -9.40 -1.62 -24.99
CA SER A 74 -10.22 -1.33 -26.18
C SER A 74 -9.67 -2.08 -27.40
N THR A 75 -9.63 -3.41 -27.37
CA THR A 75 -9.52 -4.21 -28.60
C THR A 75 -10.26 -5.53 -28.43
N THR A 76 -11.17 -5.81 -29.36
CA THR A 76 -11.90 -7.07 -29.67
C THR A 76 -12.91 -7.58 -28.64
N GLY A 77 -14.19 -7.78 -28.95
CA GLY A 77 -14.87 -7.74 -30.24
C GLY A 77 -16.38 -7.66 -30.05
N SER A 78 -17.02 -6.95 -30.97
CA SER A 78 -18.44 -7.02 -31.25
C SER A 78 -18.86 -8.48 -31.47
N ILE A 79 -19.47 -9.11 -30.47
CA ILE A 79 -20.28 -10.31 -30.71
C ILE A 79 -21.60 -9.83 -31.31
N SER A 80 -21.63 -9.78 -32.64
CA SER A 80 -22.86 -9.79 -33.42
C SER A 80 -23.50 -11.17 -33.27
N HIS A 81 -24.60 -11.24 -32.53
CA HIS A 81 -25.48 -12.40 -32.48
C HIS A 81 -26.43 -12.33 -33.69
N PRO A 82 -26.47 -13.31 -34.61
CA PRO A 82 -27.56 -13.38 -35.58
C PRO A 82 -28.81 -13.98 -34.90
N PRO A 83 -30.02 -13.50 -35.22
CA PRO A 83 -31.24 -14.18 -34.82
C PRO A 83 -31.42 -15.45 -35.66
N THR A 84 -31.39 -16.62 -35.03
CA THR A 84 -31.88 -17.85 -35.67
C THR A 84 -33.40 -17.92 -35.52
N CYS A 85 -34.12 -17.73 -36.62
CA CYS A 85 -35.51 -18.16 -36.76
C CYS A 85 -35.57 -19.67 -36.99
N SER A 86 -36.38 -20.39 -36.21
CA SER A 86 -37.09 -21.61 -36.60
C SER A 86 -38.27 -21.80 -35.67
#